data_AF-A0A4R0CZV7-F1
#
_entry.id   AF-A0A4R0CZV7-F1
#
_cell.length_a   1.000
_cell.length_b   1.000
_cell.length_c   1.000
_cell.angle_alpha   90.00
_cell.angle_beta   90.00
_cell.angle_gamma   90.00
#
_symmetry.space_group_name_H-M   'P 1'
#
loop_
_entity.id
_entity.type
_entity.pdbx_description
1 polymer ?
#
loop_
_entity_poly.entity_id
_entity_poly.type
_entity_poly.pdbx_seq_one_letter_code
_entity_poly.pdbx_strand_id
1 'polypeptide(L)' 'MSFVEFKHWLAFDELEPIGMIRENAFQASIAKSVIDAKYPNHDLGLTDFMLWHEEPEKSVDEVRDAIRANMSAYV' A
#
# COMPACT_ATOMS: atom_id res chain seq x y z
N MET A 1 9.39 17.38 3.87
CA MET A 1 8.39 17.51 2.79
C MET A 1 7.43 18.63 3.17
N SER A 2 7.34 19.66 2.34
CA SER A 2 6.40 20.77 2.52
C SER A 2 4.98 20.37 2.10
N PHE A 3 3.95 21.10 2.57
CA PHE A 3 2.56 20.82 2.23
C PHE A 3 2.27 20.92 0.71
N VAL A 4 2.99 21.79 0.01
CA VAL A 4 2.87 21.96 -1.44
C VAL A 4 3.47 20.76 -2.18
N GLU A 5 4.60 20.24 -1.71
CA GLU A 5 5.21 19.02 -2.24
C GLU A 5 4.29 17.82 -2.04
N PHE A 6 3.68 17.69 -0.85
CA PHE A 6 2.71 16.62 -0.57
C PHE A 6 1.50 16.65 -1.51
N LYS A 7 0.95 17.83 -1.82
CA LYS A 7 -0.17 17.95 -2.78
C LYS A 7 0.23 17.59 -4.22
N HIS A 8 1.43 17.97 -4.65
CA HIS A 8 1.93 17.56 -5.96
C HIS A 8 2.12 16.05 -6.03
N TRP A 9 2.59 15.47 -4.92
CA TRP A 9 2.78 14.03 -4.80
C TRP A 9 1.45 13.26 -4.88
N LEU A 10 0.40 13.74 -4.21
CA LEU A 10 -0.97 13.21 -4.34
C LEU A 10 -1.52 13.30 -5.77
N ALA A 11 -1.30 14.43 -6.45
CA ALA A 11 -1.74 14.58 -7.85
C ALA A 11 -0.96 13.67 -8.81
N PHE A 12 0.30 13.37 -8.49
CA PHE A 12 1.12 12.43 -9.24
C PHE A 12 0.65 10.97 -9.03
N ASP A 13 0.22 10.63 -7.82
CA ASP A 13 -0.36 9.33 -7.46
C ASP A 13 -1.64 9.00 -8.28
N GLU A 14 -2.53 9.99 -8.45
CA GLU A 14 -3.71 9.83 -9.30
C GLU A 14 -3.39 9.66 -10.80
N LEU A 15 -2.28 10.22 -11.29
CA LEU A 15 -1.92 10.24 -12.71
C LEU A 15 -1.03 9.06 -13.11
N GLU A 16 -0.19 8.55 -12.21
CA GLU A 16 0.71 7.41 -12.46
C GLU A 16 0.68 6.38 -11.31
N PRO A 17 -0.46 5.71 -11.06
CA PRO A 17 -0.58 4.69 -10.01
C PRO A 17 0.42 3.53 -10.21
N ILE A 18 0.80 3.23 -11.46
CA ILE A 18 1.83 2.23 -11.79
C ILE A 18 3.23 2.68 -11.32
N GLY A 19 3.52 3.99 -11.37
CA GLY A 19 4.80 4.56 -10.95
C GLY A 19 5.02 4.37 -9.45
N MET A 20 4.00 4.67 -8.66
CA MET A 20 3.96 4.46 -7.22
C MET A 20 4.16 2.99 -6.82
N ILE A 21 3.42 2.07 -7.45
CA ILE A 21 3.56 0.62 -7.20
C ILE A 21 4.97 0.15 -7.56
N ARG A 22 5.52 0.61 -8.69
CA ARG A 22 6.89 0.28 -9.11
C ARG A 22 7.92 0.80 -8.12
N GLU A 23 7.81 2.04 -7.67
CA GLU A 23 8.77 2.65 -6.76
C GLU A 23 8.72 1.98 -5.39
N ASN A 24 7.53 1.68 -4.89
CA ASN A 24 7.30 0.87 -3.70
C ASN A 24 7.99 -0.51 -3.80
N ALA A 25 7.72 -1.26 -4.88
CA ALA A 25 8.32 -2.57 -5.09
C ALA A 25 9.84 -2.51 -5.24
N PHE A 26 10.36 -1.46 -5.89
CA PHE A 26 11.80 -1.24 -6.05
C PHE A 26 12.49 -0.98 -4.70
N GLN A 27 11.95 -0.07 -3.89
CA GLN A 27 12.49 0.24 -2.57
C GLN A 27 12.41 -0.97 -1.64
N ALA A 28 11.28 -1.69 -1.64
CA ALA A 28 11.10 -2.92 -0.88
C ALA A 28 12.13 -3.99 -1.26
N SER A 29 12.44 -4.13 -2.56
CA SER A 29 13.44 -5.08 -3.06
C SER A 29 14.85 -4.76 -2.60
N ILE A 30 15.23 -3.47 -2.56
CA ILE A 30 16.51 -3.03 -2.02
C ILE A 30 16.60 -3.36 -0.53
N ALA A 31 15.58 -2.99 0.24
CA ALA A 31 15.55 -3.22 1.69
C ALA A 31 15.64 -4.71 2.02
N LYS A 32 14.85 -5.54 1.33
CA LYS A 32 14.89 -7.00 1.48
C LYS A 32 16.28 -7.56 1.15
N SER A 33 16.89 -7.13 0.05
CA SER A 33 18.22 -7.61 -0.36
C SER A 33 19.29 -7.32 0.71
N VAL A 34 19.23 -6.16 1.36
CA VAL A 34 20.15 -5.81 2.45
C VAL A 34 19.91 -6.68 3.68
N ILE A 35 18.66 -6.98 4.01
CA ILE A 35 18.30 -7.80 5.16
C ILE A 35 18.59 -9.29 4.91
N ASP A 36 18.30 -9.83 3.73
CA ASP A 36 18.68 -11.18 3.29
C ASP A 36 20.21 -11.38 3.41
N ALA A 37 21.00 -10.37 2.99
CA ALA A 37 22.45 -10.44 3.03
C ALA A 37 23.03 -10.36 4.46
N LYS A 38 22.36 -9.64 5.37
CA LYS A 38 22.84 -9.46 6.76
C LYS A 38 22.30 -10.50 7.72
N TYR A 39 21.10 -11.02 7.49
CA TYR A 39 20.36 -11.87 8.43
C TYR A 39 19.62 -12.99 7.69
N PRO A 40 20.30 -13.98 7.09
CA PRO A 40 19.71 -14.95 6.16
C PRO A 40 18.55 -15.81 6.68
N ASN A 41 18.21 -15.75 7.97
CA ASN A 41 17.10 -16.48 8.60
C ASN A 41 16.06 -15.52 9.23
N HIS A 42 15.81 -14.36 8.62
CA HIS A 42 14.91 -13.34 9.18
C HIS A 42 13.41 -13.59 8.94
N ASP A 43 13.02 -14.60 8.14
CA ASP A 43 11.62 -14.97 7.82
C ASP A 43 10.72 -13.85 7.23
N LEU A 44 11.32 -12.72 6.79
CA LEU A 44 10.57 -11.60 6.21
C LEU A 44 10.46 -11.76 4.69
N GLY A 45 9.26 -11.59 4.17
CA GLY A 45 8.96 -11.53 2.75
C GLY A 45 9.17 -10.13 2.16
N LEU A 46 9.02 -10.02 0.84
CA LEU A 46 9.08 -8.71 0.15
C LEU A 46 7.97 -7.77 0.62
N THR A 47 6.79 -8.32 0.88
CA THR A 47 5.63 -7.58 1.37
C THR A 47 5.91 -6.84 2.67
N ASP A 48 6.73 -7.39 3.56
CA ASP A 48 7.05 -6.76 4.84
C ASP A 48 7.89 -5.47 4.70
N PHE A 49 8.43 -5.24 3.49
CA PHE A 49 9.19 -4.04 3.15
C PHE A 49 8.43 -3.09 2.21
N MET A 50 7.22 -3.45 1.78
CA MET A 50 6.38 -2.57 0.98
C MET A 50 5.63 -1.61 1.89
N LEU A 51 5.59 -0.32 1.50
CA LEU A 51 4.87 0.71 2.24
C LEU A 51 3.38 0.73 1.85
N TRP A 52 3.10 0.40 0.59
CA TRP A 52 1.74 0.29 0.08
C TRP A 52 1.45 -1.15 -0.31
N HIS A 53 0.26 -1.60 0.06
CA HIS A 53 -0.27 -2.87 -0.40
C HIS A 53 -1.43 -2.57 -1.34
N GLU A 54 -1.52 -3.33 -2.42
CA GLU A 54 -2.78 -3.38 -3.17
C GLU A 54 -3.84 -3.86 -2.17
N GLU A 55 -4.82 -3.01 -1.86
CA GLU A 55 -5.89 -3.42 -0.95
C GLU A 55 -6.55 -4.65 -1.57
N PRO A 56 -6.71 -5.75 -0.81
CA PRO A 56 -7.38 -6.92 -1.34
C PRO A 56 -8.77 -6.50 -1.81
N GLU A 57 -9.13 -6.93 -3.02
CA GLU A 57 -10.43 -6.64 -3.60
C GLU A 57 -11.51 -7.14 -2.62
N LYS A 58 -12.29 -6.21 -2.05
CA LYS A 58 -13.29 -6.55 -1.04
C LYS A 58 -14.28 -7.53 -1.64
N SER A 59 -14.56 -8.61 -0.92
CA SER A 59 -15.59 -9.55 -1.33
C SER A 59 -16.97 -8.87 -1.38
N VAL A 60 -17.87 -9.40 -2.21
CA VAL A 60 -19.24 -8.88 -2.35
C VAL A 60 -19.96 -8.83 -1.00
N ASP A 61 -19.71 -9.81 -0.11
CA ASP A 61 -20.28 -9.85 1.23
C ASP A 61 -19.73 -8.74 2.13
N GLU A 62 -18.42 -8.47 2.11
CA GLU A 62 -17.82 -7.36 2.88
C GLU A 62 -18.35 -5.99 2.43
N VAL A 63 -18.52 -5.81 1.11
CA VAL A 63 -19.11 -4.57 0.56
C VAL A 63 -20.57 -4.45 1.02
N ARG A 64 -21.35 -5.53 0.97
CA ARG A 64 -22.75 -5.54 1.42
C ARG A 64 -22.87 -5.22 2.91
N ASP A 65 -22.00 -5.79 3.73
CA ASP A 65 -22.02 -5.59 5.17
C ASP A 65 -21.59 -4.17 5.55
N ALA A 66 -20.61 -3.60 4.84
CA ALA A 66 -20.24 -2.19 4.98
C ALA A 66 -21.38 -1.23 4.59
N ILE A 67 -22.10 -1.50 3.49
CA ILE A 67 -23.27 -0.71 3.08
C ILE A 67 -24.36 -0.80 4.16
N ARG A 68 -24.64 -2.00 4.68
CA ARG A 68 -25.64 -2.20 5.72
C ARG A 68 -25.28 -1.46 7.01
N ALA A 69 -24.03 -1.55 7.45
CA ALA A 69 -23.52 -0.85 8.62
C ALA A 69 -23.65 0.67 8.47
N ASN A 70 -23.26 1.21 7.31
CA ASN A 70 -23.38 2.64 7.03
C ASN A 70 -24.83 3.11 7.03
N MET A 71 -25.75 2.37 6.39
CA MET A 71 -27.16 2.74 6.33
C MET A 71 -27.83 2.65 7.72
N SER A 72 -27.42 1.71 8.57
CA SER A 72 -27.92 1.62 9.94
C SER A 72 -27.46 2.77 10.85
N ALA A 73 -26.42 3.50 10.48
CA ALA A 73 -25.99 4.70 11.22
C ALA A 73 -26.85 5.95 10.89
N TYR A 74 -27.70 5.87 9.86
CA TYR A 74 -28.61 6.96 9.44
C TYR A 74 -30.08 6.72 9.83
N VAL A 75 -30.36 5.63 10.57
CA VAL A 75 -31.68 5.28 11.13
C VAL A 75 -31.64 5.44 12.64
#